data_AF-A0A819F8T6-F1
#
_entry.id   AF-A0A819F8T6-F1
#
_cell.length_a   1.000
_cell.length_b   1.000
_cell.length_c   1.000
_cell.angle_alpha   90.00
_cell.angle_beta   90.00
_cell.angle_gamma   90.00
#
_symmetry.space_group_name_H-M   'P 1'
#
loop_
_entity.id
_entity.type
_entity.pdbx_description
1 polymer ?
#
loop_
_entity_poly.entity_id
_entity_poly.type
_entity_poly.pdbx_seq_one_letter_code
_entity_poly.pdbx_strand_id
1 'polypeptide(L)'
;MDPMFPGGQPQFIFVPPGSVPVPILNQVPVMMQPAPFPVFVQQPTQRPMLPPQGSIPQQQQQQQHMSSMQTDYMTDDRLQEKARRWQQLQTKRYADKRRFGFSDIQKEDMPAEHIRKIIRDHGDMTNRKFRHDKRVYLGSLKYMPHAIYKLLENMPMPWEQIRNVKVIYHITGAITFVNEIPWVIEPVFIAQWGTMWIMMRREKRDRRHFKRMRFPPFDDEEPPLDYADNILDVEPLEAIQLQMDPEEDKSIYEWFYDHKPLTDTKMVNGTTYRRWQLSLPVLSTLYRMGNQLLTDLVDDNYFYLFDLKSFFTAKALNVAIPGGPKFEPLVKDVNPNDEDWNEFNDINKIIIRQPIRTEYRIAFPYLYNSYPFKVYLAWYHTPNVVFIKTEDPDLPAFYFDPLINPIAHRHTIKSFDTQIDMLDDDDEEEFVLPEEFEPLLTELPLYTDNTANGIALIWAPRPFNLRSGRTRRAIDIPLVKTWYLEHCPSEHPVKVRVSYQKLLKCFV
;
A
#
# COMPACT_ATOMS: atom_id res chain seq x y z
N MET A 1 35.02 -39.20 -6.31
CA MET A 1 34.68 -40.49 -6.94
C MET A 1 33.19 -40.71 -6.66
N ASP A 2 32.35 -40.47 -7.65
CA ASP A 2 30.98 -41.00 -7.67
C ASP A 2 31.03 -42.53 -7.78
N PRO A 3 29.96 -43.23 -7.36
CA PRO A 3 29.03 -43.70 -8.38
C PRO A 3 27.54 -43.64 -8.00
N MET A 4 26.78 -43.05 -8.93
CA MET A 4 25.52 -43.51 -9.56
C MET A 4 24.62 -44.54 -8.84
N PHE A 5 23.35 -44.14 -8.67
CA PHE A 5 22.17 -45.04 -8.76
C PHE A 5 21.26 -44.59 -9.92
N PRO A 6 20.48 -45.53 -10.52
CA PRO A 6 19.86 -45.39 -11.85
C PRO A 6 18.42 -44.85 -11.81
N GLY A 7 17.97 -44.37 -12.98
CA GLY A 7 16.74 -43.62 -13.16
C GLY A 7 15.42 -44.40 -13.10
N GLY A 8 14.36 -43.65 -12.79
CA GLY A 8 12.95 -43.99 -12.97
C GLY A 8 12.25 -42.96 -13.84
N GLN A 9 11.39 -43.42 -14.76
CA GLN A 9 10.69 -42.63 -15.77
C GLN A 9 9.54 -41.76 -15.20
N PRO A 10 9.15 -40.67 -15.89
CA PRO A 10 8.02 -39.83 -15.48
C PRO A 10 6.65 -40.45 -15.85
N GLN A 11 5.72 -40.43 -14.89
CA GLN A 11 4.33 -40.85 -15.09
C GLN A 11 3.55 -39.82 -15.94
N PHE A 12 2.91 -40.32 -16.99
CA PHE A 12 1.97 -39.59 -17.84
C PHE A 12 0.60 -39.50 -17.15
N ILE A 13 0.01 -38.29 -17.10
CA ILE A 13 -1.41 -38.08 -16.79
C ILE A 13 -2.20 -38.12 -18.10
N PHE A 14 -3.13 -39.06 -18.19
CA PHE A 14 -4.11 -39.19 -19.26
C PHE A 14 -5.14 -38.04 -19.23
N VAL A 15 -5.42 -37.43 -20.38
CA VAL A 15 -6.55 -36.52 -20.62
C VAL A 15 -7.48 -37.17 -21.65
N PRO A 16 -8.81 -37.24 -21.43
CA PRO A 16 -9.73 -37.88 -22.37
C PRO A 16 -10.03 -36.99 -23.60
N PRO A 17 -10.32 -37.57 -24.78
CA PRO A 17 -10.48 -36.83 -26.03
C PRO A 17 -11.95 -36.47 -26.30
N GLY A 18 -12.19 -35.25 -26.79
CA GLY A 18 -13.45 -34.89 -27.43
C GLY A 18 -13.96 -33.49 -27.11
N SER A 19 -13.54 -32.49 -27.87
CA SER A 19 -14.46 -31.46 -28.39
C SER A 19 -13.75 -30.54 -29.38
N VAL A 20 -14.51 -30.23 -30.42
CA VAL A 20 -14.21 -29.54 -31.67
C VAL A 20 -13.94 -28.05 -31.42
N PRO A 21 -13.02 -27.37 -32.12
CA PRO A 21 -12.83 -25.94 -31.94
C PRO A 21 -13.96 -25.15 -32.61
N VAL A 22 -14.76 -24.46 -31.80
CA VAL A 22 -15.67 -23.39 -32.23
C VAL A 22 -14.84 -22.10 -32.37
N PRO A 23 -14.94 -21.34 -33.47
CA PRO A 23 -14.16 -20.12 -33.65
C PRO A 23 -14.70 -19.03 -32.73
N ILE A 24 -13.94 -18.65 -31.71
CA ILE A 24 -14.27 -17.48 -30.88
C ILE A 24 -13.79 -16.22 -31.60
N LEU A 25 -14.79 -15.43 -31.94
CA LEU A 25 -14.82 -14.03 -32.31
C LEU A 25 -13.90 -13.19 -31.38
N ASN A 26 -12.74 -12.77 -31.86
CA ASN A 26 -11.97 -11.69 -31.23
C ASN A 26 -12.64 -10.35 -31.54
N GLN A 27 -13.66 -9.97 -30.77
CA GLN A 27 -14.09 -8.58 -30.68
C GLN A 27 -13.15 -7.85 -29.71
N VAL A 28 -12.10 -7.28 -30.29
CA VAL A 28 -11.28 -6.25 -29.67
C VAL A 28 -12.14 -4.98 -29.56
N PRO A 29 -12.23 -4.30 -28.40
CA PRO A 29 -12.83 -2.98 -28.35
C PRO A 29 -12.01 -2.01 -29.20
N VAL A 30 -12.69 -1.29 -30.09
CA VAL A 30 -12.15 -0.26 -30.96
C VAL A 30 -11.40 0.78 -30.13
N MET A 31 -10.07 0.71 -30.15
CA MET A 31 -9.22 1.83 -29.75
C MET A 31 -9.30 2.89 -30.84
N MET A 32 -9.80 4.06 -30.46
CA MET A 32 -9.79 5.28 -31.24
C MET A 32 -8.33 5.63 -31.61
N GLN A 33 -8.04 5.68 -32.91
CA GLN A 33 -6.74 6.07 -33.45
C GLN A 33 -6.37 7.49 -32.96
N PRO A 34 -5.12 7.75 -32.53
CA PRO A 34 -4.63 9.12 -32.46
C PRO A 34 -4.34 9.62 -33.88
N ALA A 35 -4.96 10.74 -34.24
CA ALA A 35 -4.71 11.46 -35.48
C ALA A 35 -3.21 11.84 -35.62
N PRO A 36 -2.65 11.82 -36.85
CA PRO A 36 -1.27 12.18 -37.09
C PRO A 36 -1.07 13.69 -36.90
N PHE A 37 -0.10 14.08 -36.06
CA PHE A 37 0.38 15.46 -36.01
C PHE A 37 1.17 15.80 -37.28
N PRO A 38 1.08 17.05 -37.78
CA PRO A 38 1.74 17.46 -39.01
C PRO A 38 3.25 17.53 -38.84
N VAL A 39 3.95 16.90 -39.79
CA VAL A 39 5.40 16.93 -39.96
C VAL A 39 5.84 18.35 -40.31
N PHE A 40 6.56 19.00 -39.39
CA PHE A 40 7.32 20.21 -39.71
C PHE A 40 8.56 19.80 -40.51
N VAL A 41 8.55 20.11 -41.80
CA VAL A 41 9.72 20.02 -42.69
C VAL A 41 10.66 21.18 -42.34
N GLN A 42 11.78 20.90 -41.66
CA GLN A 42 12.89 21.85 -41.58
C GLN A 42 13.79 21.69 -42.80
N GLN A 43 13.94 22.80 -43.52
CA GLN A 43 14.89 22.99 -44.62
C GLN A 43 16.35 22.80 -44.16
N PRO A 44 17.24 22.30 -45.03
CA PRO A 44 18.66 22.15 -44.70
C PRO A 44 19.39 23.50 -44.71
N THR A 45 19.91 23.91 -43.55
CA THR A 45 20.85 25.03 -43.42
C THR A 45 22.29 24.51 -43.45
N GLN A 46 22.90 24.73 -44.62
CA GLN A 46 24.31 25.05 -44.92
C GLN A 46 25.43 24.45 -44.02
N ARG A 47 26.20 23.53 -44.60
CA ARG A 47 27.55 23.14 -44.16
C ARG A 47 28.57 24.22 -44.57
N PRO A 48 29.64 24.48 -43.78
CA PRO A 48 30.78 25.26 -44.24
C PRO A 48 31.57 24.50 -45.32
N MET A 49 31.94 25.22 -46.38
CA MET A 49 32.64 24.71 -47.56
C MET A 49 34.13 24.46 -47.30
N LEU A 50 34.64 23.35 -47.85
CA LEU A 50 36.06 23.11 -48.07
C LEU A 50 36.53 23.90 -49.31
N PRO A 51 37.73 24.53 -49.30
CA PRO A 51 38.28 25.18 -50.48
C PRO A 51 38.81 24.17 -51.52
N PRO A 52 38.80 24.52 -52.83
CA PRO A 52 38.98 23.59 -53.94
C PRO A 52 40.46 23.36 -54.31
N GLN A 53 40.73 22.14 -54.81
CA GLN A 53 41.99 21.75 -55.44
C GLN A 53 42.22 22.54 -56.73
N GLY A 54 43.32 23.30 -56.75
CA GLY A 54 43.88 23.91 -57.96
C GLY A 54 44.84 22.96 -58.67
N SER A 55 44.66 22.85 -59.98
CA SER A 55 45.41 22.11 -60.99
C SER A 55 46.87 22.58 -61.13
N ILE A 56 47.81 21.62 -61.15
CA ILE A 56 49.21 21.82 -61.55
C ILE A 56 49.36 21.44 -63.04
N PRO A 57 50.03 22.25 -63.88
CA PRO A 57 50.30 21.93 -65.28
C PRO A 57 51.48 20.97 -65.47
N GLN A 58 51.41 20.22 -66.56
CA GLN A 58 52.32 19.15 -66.97
C GLN A 58 53.38 19.65 -67.97
N GLN A 59 54.47 18.88 -68.07
CA GLN A 59 55.58 18.88 -69.07
C GLN A 59 56.82 19.70 -68.68
N GLN A 60 58.08 19.22 -68.80
CA GLN A 60 58.66 18.23 -69.73
C GLN A 60 60.03 17.71 -69.22
N GLN A 61 60.32 16.45 -69.56
CA GLN A 61 61.62 15.81 -69.90
C GLN A 61 62.76 15.57 -68.89
N GLN A 62 63.05 14.26 -68.71
CA GLN A 62 64.34 13.51 -68.77
C GLN A 62 65.58 14.16 -68.11
N GLN A 63 66.30 13.54 -67.17
CA GLN A 63 67.20 12.39 -67.39
C GLN A 63 67.76 11.88 -66.04
N GLN A 64 67.99 10.56 -65.96
CA GLN A 64 68.91 9.79 -65.11
C GLN A 64 69.38 10.37 -63.74
N HIS A 65 69.01 9.68 -62.66
CA HIS A 65 70.00 9.12 -61.73
C HIS A 65 69.39 7.98 -60.90
N MET A 66 69.98 6.79 -60.97
CA MET A 66 69.79 5.75 -59.96
C MET A 66 70.19 6.31 -58.59
N SER A 67 69.28 6.29 -57.62
CA SER A 67 69.64 6.36 -56.20
C SER A 67 68.60 5.64 -55.34
N SER A 68 69.08 4.59 -54.68
CA SER A 68 68.60 3.89 -53.48
C SER A 68 67.12 4.02 -53.08
N MET A 69 66.42 2.87 -53.07
CA MET A 69 65.34 2.64 -52.11
C MET A 69 65.91 2.75 -50.70
N GLN A 70 65.75 3.91 -50.07
CA GLN A 70 65.85 4.06 -48.63
C GLN A 70 64.44 3.91 -48.08
N THR A 71 64.21 2.80 -47.38
CA THR A 71 63.12 2.67 -46.42
C THR A 71 63.30 3.78 -45.40
N ASP A 72 62.44 4.79 -45.47
CA ASP A 72 62.42 5.91 -44.53
C ASP A 72 61.92 5.36 -43.18
N TYR A 73 62.85 4.84 -42.38
CA TYR A 73 62.60 4.48 -40.99
C TYR A 73 62.26 5.78 -40.27
N MET A 74 60.96 6.01 -40.04
CA MET A 74 60.52 7.09 -39.17
C MET A 74 61.35 7.07 -37.89
N THR A 75 61.89 8.22 -37.49
CA THR A 75 62.64 8.35 -36.24
C THR A 75 61.83 7.80 -35.06
N ASP A 76 62.49 7.12 -34.14
CA ASP A 76 61.84 6.42 -33.01
C ASP A 76 60.91 7.37 -32.21
N ASP A 77 61.32 8.63 -32.05
CA ASP A 77 60.52 9.70 -31.45
C ASP A 77 59.17 9.95 -32.15
N ARG A 78 59.13 9.91 -33.49
CA ARG A 78 57.88 10.10 -34.25
C ARG A 78 56.97 8.88 -34.14
N LEU A 79 57.54 7.68 -34.04
CA LEU A 79 56.78 6.46 -33.78
C LEU A 79 56.16 6.48 -32.38
N GLN A 80 56.93 6.90 -31.39
CA GLN A 80 56.49 7.01 -30.00
C GLN A 80 55.40 8.07 -29.83
N GLU A 81 55.50 9.20 -30.53
CA GLU A 81 54.45 10.22 -30.55
C GLU A 81 53.16 9.71 -31.23
N LYS A 82 53.29 8.97 -32.33
CA LYS A 82 52.14 8.34 -33.01
C LYS A 82 51.48 7.29 -32.13
N ALA A 83 52.26 6.47 -31.43
CA ALA A 83 51.76 5.49 -30.46
C ALA A 83 51.03 6.17 -29.30
N ARG A 84 51.58 7.27 -28.76
CA ARG A 84 50.96 8.06 -27.70
C ARG A 84 49.62 8.68 -28.16
N ARG A 85 49.59 9.25 -29.36
CA ARG A 85 48.35 9.80 -29.95
C ARG A 85 47.31 8.72 -30.21
N TRP A 86 47.74 7.55 -30.68
CA TRP A 86 46.86 6.39 -30.86
C TRP A 86 46.28 5.90 -29.54
N GLN A 87 47.12 5.79 -28.50
CA GLN A 87 46.69 5.40 -27.16
C GLN A 87 45.67 6.40 -26.59
N GLN A 88 45.94 7.70 -26.66
CA GLN A 88 45.00 8.74 -26.23
C GLN A 88 43.67 8.69 -27.00
N LEU A 89 43.73 8.44 -28.30
CA LEU A 89 42.53 8.31 -29.14
C LEU A 89 41.72 7.08 -28.76
N GLN A 90 42.38 5.94 -28.53
CA GLN A 90 41.72 4.68 -28.19
C GLN A 90 41.11 4.73 -26.78
N THR A 91 41.83 5.28 -25.80
CA THR A 91 41.33 5.49 -24.44
C THR A 91 40.12 6.43 -24.43
N LYS A 92 40.11 7.49 -25.25
CA LYS A 92 38.96 8.40 -25.35
C LYS A 92 37.80 7.78 -26.13
N ARG A 93 38.07 7.00 -27.17
CA ARG A 93 37.06 6.38 -28.05
C ARG A 93 36.31 5.25 -27.35
N TYR A 94 37.04 4.40 -26.61
CA TYR A 94 36.49 3.25 -25.88
C TYR A 94 36.39 3.51 -24.38
N ALA A 95 36.33 4.78 -23.96
CA ALA A 95 36.01 5.13 -22.58
C ALA A 95 34.64 4.56 -22.21
N ASP A 96 34.46 4.14 -20.96
CA ASP A 96 33.23 3.46 -20.52
C ASP A 96 31.96 4.30 -20.74
N LYS A 97 32.07 5.63 -20.67
CA LYS A 97 31.01 6.59 -21.00
C LYS A 97 30.54 6.61 -22.46
N ARG A 98 31.29 5.96 -23.37
CA ARG A 98 30.97 5.85 -24.80
C ARG A 98 30.53 4.43 -25.18
N ARG A 99 30.42 3.52 -24.21
CA ARG A 99 29.88 2.18 -24.47
C ARG A 99 28.42 2.30 -24.88
N PHE A 100 28.02 1.46 -25.84
CA PHE A 100 26.62 1.36 -26.23
C PHE A 100 25.80 0.87 -25.04
N GLY A 101 24.74 1.59 -24.70
CA GLY A 101 23.94 1.34 -23.48
C GLY A 101 24.44 2.06 -22.22
N PHE A 102 25.45 2.93 -22.33
CA PHE A 102 25.83 3.80 -21.21
C PHE A 102 24.72 4.83 -20.95
N SER A 103 24.14 4.76 -19.76
CA SER A 103 23.25 5.80 -19.24
C SER A 103 24.08 6.88 -18.57
N ASP A 104 23.86 8.14 -18.99
CA ASP A 104 24.51 9.30 -18.38
C ASP A 104 24.14 9.45 -16.89
N ILE A 105 24.90 10.29 -16.19
CA ILE A 105 24.75 10.53 -14.76
C ILE A 105 23.32 11.01 -14.45
N GLN A 106 22.73 10.45 -13.40
CA GLN A 106 21.41 10.86 -12.90
C GLN A 106 21.44 12.34 -12.52
N LYS A 107 20.40 13.10 -12.90
CA LYS A 107 20.27 14.49 -12.49
C LYS A 107 20.22 14.58 -10.97
N GLU A 108 21.14 15.35 -10.40
CA GLU A 108 21.20 15.63 -8.97
C GLU A 108 20.24 16.76 -8.58
N ASP A 109 19.97 16.86 -7.28
CA ASP A 109 19.10 17.88 -6.73
C ASP A 109 19.79 19.26 -6.81
N MET A 110 19.06 20.25 -7.35
CA MET A 110 19.52 21.64 -7.44
C MET A 110 19.28 22.37 -6.11
N PRO A 111 20.06 23.42 -5.78
CA PRO A 111 19.82 24.23 -4.59
C PRO A 111 18.41 24.83 -4.55
N ALA A 112 17.76 24.80 -3.38
CA ALA A 112 16.39 25.29 -3.21
C ALA A 112 16.23 26.80 -3.54
N GLU A 113 17.29 27.59 -3.40
CA GLU A 113 17.29 29.02 -3.76
C GLU A 113 17.12 29.24 -5.27
N HIS A 114 17.56 28.30 -6.10
CA HIS A 114 17.50 28.43 -7.55
C HIS A 114 16.05 28.56 -8.04
N ILE A 115 15.17 27.66 -7.59
CA ILE A 115 13.75 27.73 -7.94
C ILE A 115 13.07 28.95 -7.32
N ARG A 116 13.36 29.30 -6.06
CA ARG A 116 12.79 30.48 -5.39
C ARG A 116 13.10 31.77 -6.16
N LYS A 117 14.36 31.93 -6.59
CA LYS A 117 14.80 33.08 -7.38
C LYS A 117 14.12 33.12 -8.75
N ILE A 118 14.01 31.99 -9.45
CA ILE A 118 13.31 31.93 -10.75
C ILE A 118 11.86 32.41 -10.60
N ILE A 119 11.14 31.92 -9.59
CA ILE A 119 9.74 32.28 -9.36
C ILE A 119 9.61 33.77 -9.01
N ARG A 120 10.48 34.29 -8.13
CA ARG A 120 10.53 35.71 -7.76
C ARG A 120 10.84 36.62 -8.96
N ASP A 121 11.78 36.23 -9.82
CA ASP A 121 12.17 37.00 -11.01
C ASP A 121 11.05 37.05 -12.07
N HIS A 122 10.29 35.96 -12.24
CA HIS A 122 9.17 35.89 -13.20
C HIS A 122 7.92 36.63 -12.71
N GLY A 123 7.65 36.59 -11.40
CA GLY A 123 6.55 37.30 -10.75
C GLY A 123 5.20 37.05 -11.44
N ASP A 124 4.51 38.13 -11.79
CA ASP A 124 3.21 38.15 -12.46
C ASP A 124 3.30 38.16 -14.00
N MET A 125 4.49 37.96 -14.57
CA MET A 125 4.75 37.99 -16.01
C MET A 125 4.39 39.32 -16.70
N THR A 126 4.32 40.45 -15.99
CA THR A 126 4.12 41.78 -16.59
C THR A 126 5.37 42.28 -17.31
N ASN A 127 6.56 41.89 -16.85
CA ASN A 127 7.84 42.34 -17.39
C ASN A 127 8.08 41.83 -18.84
N ARG A 128 8.49 42.73 -19.74
CA ARG A 128 8.78 42.42 -21.15
C ARG A 128 9.94 41.42 -21.32
N LYS A 129 10.86 41.35 -20.36
CA LYS A 129 12.01 40.43 -20.38
C LYS A 129 11.59 38.96 -20.58
N PHE A 130 10.48 38.55 -19.95
CA PHE A 130 9.99 37.16 -19.96
C PHE A 130 8.86 36.92 -20.97
N ARG A 131 8.78 37.73 -22.04
CA ARG A 131 7.73 37.62 -23.07
C ARG A 131 7.70 36.24 -23.74
N HIS A 132 8.86 35.64 -23.97
CA HIS A 132 8.97 34.33 -24.64
C HIS A 132 8.41 33.19 -23.77
N ASP A 133 8.48 33.32 -22.45
CA ASP A 133 8.07 32.29 -21.50
C ASP A 133 6.56 32.27 -21.25
N LYS A 134 5.83 33.35 -21.56
CA LYS A 134 4.35 33.42 -21.43
C LYS A 134 3.64 32.25 -22.12
N ARG A 135 4.14 31.83 -23.28
CA ARG A 135 3.57 30.68 -24.03
C ARG A 135 3.70 29.38 -23.24
N VAL A 136 4.80 29.22 -22.51
CA VAL A 136 5.07 28.02 -21.70
C VAL A 136 4.17 27.99 -20.46
N TYR A 137 3.97 29.13 -19.79
CA TYR A 137 3.04 29.25 -18.65
C TYR A 137 1.59 28.92 -19.05
N LEU A 138 1.14 29.37 -20.22
CA LEU A 138 -0.18 28.98 -20.72
C LEU A 138 -0.25 27.48 -21.07
N GLY A 139 0.84 26.93 -21.61
CA GLY A 139 0.95 25.50 -21.88
C GLY A 139 0.97 24.62 -20.63
N SER A 140 1.55 25.10 -19.53
CA SER A 140 1.65 24.35 -18.27
C SER A 140 0.31 24.20 -17.56
N LEU A 141 -0.66 25.08 -17.81
CA LEU A 141 -2.01 25.01 -17.26
C LEU A 141 -2.69 23.66 -17.49
N LYS A 142 -2.39 22.99 -18.62
CA LYS A 142 -2.87 21.62 -18.92
C LYS A 142 -2.52 20.62 -17.81
N TYR A 143 -1.38 20.78 -17.16
CA TYR A 143 -0.87 19.86 -16.14
C TYR A 143 -1.12 20.35 -14.70
N MET A 144 -1.76 21.51 -14.54
CA MET A 144 -2.10 22.06 -13.22
C MET A 144 -2.90 21.09 -12.33
N PRO A 145 -3.91 20.34 -12.84
CA PRO A 145 -4.62 19.36 -12.01
C PRO A 145 -3.70 18.27 -11.44
N HIS A 146 -2.67 17.86 -12.18
CA HIS A 146 -1.71 16.86 -11.71
C HIS A 146 -0.77 17.43 -10.63
N ALA A 147 -0.34 18.68 -10.79
CA ALA A 147 0.44 19.38 -9.76
C ALA A 147 -0.35 19.52 -8.45
N ILE A 148 -1.62 19.92 -8.54
CA ILE A 148 -2.52 20.03 -7.37
C ILE A 148 -2.72 18.67 -6.72
N TYR A 149 -2.98 17.62 -7.50
CA TYR A 149 -3.12 16.26 -6.95
C TYR A 149 -1.88 15.84 -6.15
N LYS A 150 -0.67 16.01 -6.71
CA LYS A 150 0.58 15.64 -6.04
C LYS A 150 0.88 16.50 -4.81
N LEU A 151 0.49 17.78 -4.82
CA LEU A 151 0.62 18.68 -3.69
C LEU A 151 -0.29 18.25 -2.53
N LEU A 152 -1.57 17.97 -2.81
CA LEU A 152 -2.55 17.54 -1.80
C LEU A 152 -2.28 16.13 -1.29
N GLU A 153 -1.76 15.23 -2.14
CA GLU A 153 -1.38 13.88 -1.72
C GLU A 153 -0.27 13.90 -0.65
N ASN A 154 0.61 14.91 -0.65
CA ASN A 154 1.75 15.02 0.27
C ASN A 154 1.54 16.04 1.41
N MET A 155 0.29 16.36 1.76
CA MET A 155 -0.01 17.25 2.90
C MET A 155 0.67 16.78 4.20
N PRO A 156 1.38 17.67 4.93
CA PRO A 156 1.97 17.34 6.23
C PRO A 156 0.93 16.78 7.20
N MET A 157 1.32 15.75 7.95
CA MET A 157 0.44 15.17 8.97
C MET A 157 0.44 16.02 10.24
N PRO A 158 -0.62 15.99 11.08
CA PRO A 158 -0.75 16.90 12.22
C PRO A 158 0.35 16.81 13.30
N TRP A 159 1.09 15.70 13.33
CA TRP A 159 2.23 15.49 14.23
C TRP A 159 3.57 15.99 13.66
N GLU A 160 3.59 16.42 12.40
CA GLU A 160 4.75 17.00 11.73
C GLU A 160 4.65 18.53 11.72
N GLN A 161 5.75 19.22 12.02
CA GLN A 161 5.82 20.68 11.89
C GLN A 161 6.15 21.09 10.44
N ILE A 162 7.18 20.48 9.87
CA ILE A 162 7.70 20.78 8.53
C ILE A 162 7.90 19.48 7.78
N ARG A 163 7.42 19.44 6.53
CA ARG A 163 7.69 18.34 5.61
C ARG A 163 8.46 18.85 4.39
N ASN A 164 9.69 18.36 4.25
CA ASN A 164 10.49 18.59 3.05
C ASN A 164 10.16 17.52 2.01
N VAL A 165 9.69 17.96 0.83
CA VAL A 165 9.30 17.08 -0.27
C VAL A 165 10.17 17.31 -1.49
N LYS A 166 10.42 16.26 -2.26
CA LYS A 166 11.14 16.39 -3.54
C LYS A 166 10.25 17.04 -4.58
N VAL A 167 10.78 18.03 -5.29
CA VAL A 167 10.05 18.77 -6.32
C VAL A 167 10.73 18.64 -7.69
N ILE A 168 9.93 18.51 -8.74
CA ILE A 168 10.34 18.66 -10.13
C ILE A 168 9.70 19.94 -10.65
N TYR A 169 10.52 20.87 -11.13
CA TYR A 169 10.05 22.15 -11.62
C TYR A 169 10.49 22.39 -13.07
N HIS A 170 9.70 23.16 -13.81
CA HIS A 170 10.08 23.61 -15.14
C HIS A 170 11.21 24.66 -15.03
N ILE A 171 12.17 24.66 -15.97
CA ILE A 171 13.35 25.56 -15.92
C ILE A 171 13.00 27.05 -15.86
N THR A 172 11.84 27.44 -16.39
CA THR A 172 11.32 28.82 -16.36
C THR A 172 10.39 29.11 -15.16
N GLY A 173 10.20 28.15 -14.25
CA GLY A 173 9.27 28.27 -13.11
C GLY A 173 7.79 28.12 -13.48
N ALA A 174 7.45 27.75 -14.72
CA ALA A 174 6.07 27.70 -15.20
C ALA A 174 5.13 26.72 -14.46
N ILE A 175 5.69 25.67 -13.86
CA ILE A 175 4.95 24.71 -13.02
C ILE A 175 5.94 23.94 -12.15
N THR A 176 5.47 23.54 -10.97
CA THR A 176 6.21 22.74 -10.00
C THR A 176 5.36 21.55 -9.57
N PHE A 177 5.91 20.34 -9.67
CA PHE A 177 5.30 19.10 -9.24
C PHE A 177 6.00 18.57 -8.00
N VAL A 178 5.24 18.06 -7.04
CA VAL A 178 5.80 17.24 -5.97
C VAL A 178 6.06 15.83 -6.52
N ASN A 179 7.32 15.43 -6.57
CA ASN A 179 7.76 14.13 -7.09
C ASN A 179 7.98 13.11 -5.96
N GLU A 180 6.95 12.94 -5.14
CA GLU A 180 6.99 12.01 -4.02
C GLU A 180 5.64 11.34 -3.85
N ILE A 181 5.67 10.07 -3.44
CA ILE A 181 4.48 9.32 -3.05
C ILE A 181 4.61 9.06 -1.55
N PRO A 182 3.61 9.42 -0.73
CA PRO A 182 3.68 9.28 0.72
C PRO A 182 3.52 7.81 1.12
N TRP A 183 4.64 7.09 1.13
CA TRP A 183 4.71 5.71 1.64
C TRP A 183 4.75 5.74 3.15
N VAL A 184 3.80 5.06 3.77
CA VAL A 184 3.69 4.93 5.23
C VAL A 184 3.63 3.46 5.63
N ILE A 185 4.18 3.15 6.80
CA ILE A 185 4.02 1.83 7.43
C ILE A 185 2.61 1.76 8.03
N GLU A 186 1.80 0.81 7.58
CA GLU A 186 0.38 0.72 7.94
C GLU A 186 0.11 0.68 9.45
N PRO A 187 0.74 -0.20 10.27
CA PRO A 187 0.50 -0.21 11.72
C PRO A 187 0.95 1.08 12.41
N VAL A 188 2.06 1.69 11.98
CA VAL A 188 2.57 2.96 12.53
C VAL A 188 1.60 4.09 12.23
N PHE A 189 1.13 4.19 10.99
CA PHE A 189 0.21 5.24 10.57
C PHE A 189 -1.13 5.17 11.30
N ILE A 190 -1.67 3.97 11.51
CA ILE A 190 -2.89 3.79 12.30
C ILE A 190 -2.66 4.19 13.76
N ALA A 191 -1.53 3.79 14.35
CA ALA A 191 -1.17 4.17 15.72
C ALA A 191 -1.00 5.69 15.87
N GLN A 192 -0.34 6.37 14.94
CA GLN A 192 -0.19 7.84 14.93
C GLN A 192 -1.55 8.53 14.89
N TRP A 193 -2.47 8.08 14.02
CA TRP A 193 -3.83 8.61 14.02
C TRP A 193 -4.63 8.25 15.28
N GLY A 194 -4.33 7.11 15.91
CA GLY A 194 -4.88 6.72 17.21
C GLY A 194 -4.48 7.70 18.32
N THR A 195 -3.21 8.10 18.38
CA THR A 195 -2.75 9.12 19.33
C THR A 195 -3.33 10.50 19.01
N MET A 196 -3.48 10.85 17.72
CA MET A 196 -4.16 12.08 17.31
C MET A 196 -5.61 12.11 17.77
N TRP A 197 -6.32 11.00 17.67
CA TRP A 197 -7.70 10.89 18.15
C TRP A 197 -7.82 11.18 19.65
N ILE A 198 -6.92 10.61 20.46
CA ILE A 198 -6.87 10.84 21.91
C ILE A 198 -6.58 12.32 22.20
N MET A 199 -5.54 12.88 21.58
CA MET A 199 -5.13 14.26 21.84
C MET A 199 -6.18 15.27 21.39
N MET A 200 -6.79 15.10 20.21
CA MET A 200 -7.85 15.99 19.74
C MET A 200 -9.11 15.92 20.62
N ARG A 201 -9.46 14.73 21.14
CA ARG A 201 -10.59 14.58 22.08
C ARG A 201 -10.30 15.25 23.42
N ARG A 202 -9.08 15.06 23.96
CA ARG A 202 -8.63 15.70 25.20
C ARG A 202 -8.64 17.21 25.08
N GLU A 203 -8.03 17.74 24.01
CA GLU A 203 -7.96 19.19 23.76
C GLU A 203 -9.36 19.80 23.61
N LYS A 204 -10.27 19.12 22.90
CA LYS A 204 -11.65 19.58 22.73
C LYS A 204 -12.45 19.57 24.04
N ARG A 205 -12.16 18.63 24.94
CA ARG A 205 -12.79 18.55 26.26
C ARG A 205 -12.26 19.63 27.20
N ASP A 206 -10.95 19.86 27.19
CA ASP A 206 -10.27 20.72 28.17
C ASP A 206 -10.33 22.21 27.77
N ARG A 207 -10.35 22.53 26.47
CA ARG A 207 -10.41 23.92 25.98
C ARG A 207 -11.82 24.51 26.07
N ARG A 208 -11.98 25.58 26.85
CA ARG A 208 -13.27 26.30 27.04
C ARG A 208 -13.84 26.92 25.77
N HIS A 209 -13.00 27.57 24.96
CA HIS A 209 -13.42 28.23 23.72
C HIS A 209 -12.53 27.79 22.55
N PHE A 210 -13.06 26.91 21.71
CA PHE A 210 -12.41 26.48 20.48
C PHE A 210 -12.83 27.39 19.32
N LYS A 211 -12.00 28.41 19.02
CA LYS A 211 -12.22 29.31 17.89
C LYS A 211 -11.79 28.62 16.59
N ARG A 212 -12.73 28.41 15.67
CA ARG A 212 -12.44 27.89 14.33
C ARG A 212 -11.79 28.98 13.47
N MET A 213 -10.93 28.58 12.55
CA MET A 213 -10.38 29.49 11.54
C MET A 213 -11.48 30.05 10.63
N ARG A 214 -11.24 31.24 10.08
CA ARG A 214 -12.13 31.85 9.08
C ARG A 214 -11.77 31.30 7.70
N PHE A 215 -12.78 31.16 6.84
CA PHE A 215 -12.61 30.75 5.46
C PHE A 215 -13.24 31.80 4.55
N PRO A 216 -12.52 32.33 3.54
CA PRO A 216 -11.09 32.10 3.27
C PRO A 216 -10.16 32.69 4.36
N PRO A 217 -8.93 32.16 4.54
CA PRO A 217 -7.99 32.71 5.54
C PRO A 217 -7.40 34.09 5.18
N PHE A 218 -7.25 34.37 3.89
CA PHE A 218 -6.71 35.62 3.34
C PHE A 218 -7.81 36.36 2.56
N ASP A 219 -7.65 37.66 2.39
CA ASP A 219 -8.55 38.49 1.58
C ASP A 219 -8.27 38.29 0.07
N ASP A 220 -9.28 38.49 -0.78
CA ASP A 220 -9.19 38.24 -2.22
C ASP A 220 -8.24 39.23 -2.94
N GLU A 221 -8.07 40.42 -2.37
CA GLU A 221 -7.18 41.48 -2.88
C GLU A 221 -5.73 41.37 -2.35
N GLU A 222 -5.49 40.48 -1.38
CA GLU A 222 -4.16 40.30 -0.80
C GLU A 222 -3.30 39.40 -1.72
N PRO A 223 -2.12 39.87 -2.18
CA PRO A 223 -1.24 39.02 -2.99
C PRO A 223 -0.70 37.85 -2.15
N PRO A 224 -0.40 36.69 -2.77
CA PRO A 224 0.20 35.57 -2.05
C PRO A 224 1.51 35.98 -1.34
N LEU A 225 1.62 35.64 -0.07
CA LEU A 225 2.81 35.91 0.75
C LEU A 225 4.02 35.13 0.24
N ASP A 226 5.18 35.80 0.15
CA ASP A 226 6.44 35.12 -0.19
C ASP A 226 6.93 34.29 1.00
N TYR A 227 7.31 33.04 0.71
CA TYR A 227 7.83 32.09 1.69
C TYR A 227 9.19 32.52 2.24
N ALA A 228 10.07 33.08 1.39
CA ALA A 228 11.42 33.45 1.80
C ALA A 228 11.42 34.60 2.81
N ASP A 229 10.58 35.61 2.57
CA ASP A 229 10.57 36.84 3.37
C ASP A 229 9.69 36.71 4.64
N ASN A 230 8.63 35.88 4.63
CA ASN A 230 7.65 35.82 5.73
C ASN A 230 7.65 34.53 6.55
N ILE A 231 8.07 33.39 5.99
CA ILE A 231 7.85 32.06 6.60
C ILE A 231 9.17 31.37 6.97
N LEU A 232 10.21 31.55 6.15
CA LEU A 232 11.47 30.79 6.30
C LEU A 232 12.16 30.97 7.66
N ASP A 233 12.15 32.19 8.20
CA ASP A 233 12.83 32.53 9.46
C ASP A 233 11.93 32.40 10.70
N VAL A 234 10.66 32.03 10.52
CA VAL A 234 9.69 31.89 11.61
C VAL A 234 9.67 30.43 12.09
N GLU A 235 9.95 30.23 13.38
CA GLU A 235 9.86 28.90 13.97
C GLU A 235 8.40 28.40 13.94
N PRO A 236 8.16 27.16 13.46
CA PRO A 236 6.82 26.61 13.40
C PRO A 236 6.29 26.35 14.81
N LEU A 237 4.97 26.44 14.97
CA LEU A 237 4.33 26.07 16.23
C LEU A 237 4.53 24.58 16.52
N GLU A 238 4.38 24.22 17.80
CA GLU A 238 4.43 22.83 18.24
C GLU A 238 3.36 21.98 17.54
N ALA A 239 3.78 20.82 17.04
CA ALA A 239 2.87 19.87 16.42
C ALA A 239 2.06 19.12 17.47
N ILE A 240 1.00 18.44 17.05
CA ILE A 240 0.22 17.61 17.98
C ILE A 240 1.01 16.34 18.24
N GLN A 241 1.53 16.17 19.44
CA GLN A 241 2.26 14.97 19.86
C GLN A 241 1.75 14.50 21.23
N LEU A 242 1.43 13.21 21.33
CA LEU A 242 1.11 12.58 22.62
C LEU A 242 2.39 12.45 23.45
N GLN A 243 2.36 12.88 24.70
CA GLN A 243 3.40 12.57 25.67
C GLN A 243 3.41 11.06 25.92
N MET A 244 4.44 10.38 25.42
CA MET A 244 4.63 8.94 25.56
C MET A 244 5.38 8.62 26.85
N ASP A 245 5.17 7.41 27.38
CA ASP A 245 5.88 6.94 28.57
C ASP A 245 7.26 6.36 28.16
N PRO A 246 8.38 6.87 28.70
CA PRO A 246 9.72 6.36 28.38
C PRO A 246 9.94 4.87 28.71
N GLU A 247 9.21 4.31 29.67
CA GLU A 247 9.37 2.90 30.08
C GLU A 247 8.45 1.97 29.30
N GLU A 248 7.16 2.26 29.25
CA GLU A 248 6.18 1.42 28.52
C GLU A 248 6.35 1.53 26.99
N ASP A 249 6.55 2.75 26.47
CA ASP A 249 6.62 3.03 25.03
C ASP A 249 8.04 3.07 24.48
N LYS A 250 9.01 2.57 25.25
CA LYS A 250 10.44 2.56 24.92
C LYS A 250 10.74 2.10 23.50
N SER A 251 9.96 1.13 22.98
CA SER A 251 10.17 0.54 21.66
C SER A 251 9.90 1.50 20.49
N ILE A 252 9.06 2.52 20.70
CA ILE A 252 8.63 3.48 19.67
C ILE A 252 9.05 4.93 19.99
N TYR A 253 9.39 5.21 21.25
CA TYR A 253 9.59 6.56 21.80
C TYR A 253 10.43 7.50 20.92
N GLU A 254 11.55 7.03 20.37
CA GLU A 254 12.51 7.87 19.64
C GLU A 254 12.05 8.29 18.24
N TRP A 255 11.27 7.45 17.54
CA TRP A 255 11.04 7.59 16.10
C TRP A 255 9.56 7.76 15.73
N PHE A 256 8.65 7.64 16.69
CA PHE A 256 7.21 7.50 16.43
C PHE A 256 6.60 8.68 15.66
N TYR A 257 7.05 9.91 15.89
CA TYR A 257 6.53 11.11 15.23
C TYR A 257 7.37 11.61 14.05
N ASP A 258 8.34 10.83 13.59
CA ASP A 258 9.11 11.15 12.40
C ASP A 258 8.25 11.06 11.13
N HIS A 259 8.60 11.84 10.10
CA HIS A 259 7.94 11.79 8.79
C HIS A 259 8.07 10.41 8.12
N LYS A 260 9.28 9.83 8.15
CA LYS A 260 9.55 8.46 7.66
C LYS A 260 10.27 7.67 8.74
N PRO A 261 9.51 7.11 9.69
CA PRO A 261 10.09 6.40 10.81
C PRO A 261 10.97 5.24 10.38
N LEU A 262 12.03 4.96 11.13
CA LEU A 262 12.90 3.79 10.98
C LEU A 262 13.74 3.74 9.69
N THR A 263 13.82 4.81 8.90
CA THR A 263 14.52 4.83 7.59
C THR A 263 15.96 4.34 7.65
N ASP A 264 16.69 4.65 8.73
CA ASP A 264 18.11 4.30 8.91
C ASP A 264 18.31 2.93 9.59
N THR A 265 17.23 2.23 9.93
CA THR A 265 17.29 0.97 10.67
C THR A 265 17.12 -0.24 9.73
N LYS A 266 17.49 -1.43 10.24
CA LYS A 266 17.29 -2.71 9.54
C LYS A 266 15.81 -3.10 9.38
N MET A 267 14.89 -2.41 10.08
CA MET A 267 13.45 -2.73 10.04
C MET A 267 12.81 -2.37 8.70
N VAL A 268 13.44 -1.50 7.90
CA VAL A 268 13.00 -1.15 6.55
C VAL A 268 14.09 -1.40 5.53
N ASN A 269 13.70 -1.55 4.27
CA ASN A 269 14.61 -1.91 3.19
C ASN A 269 15.52 -0.77 2.67
N GLY A 270 15.54 0.38 3.35
CA GLY A 270 16.29 1.59 2.98
C GLY A 270 15.42 2.77 2.51
N THR A 271 16.04 3.76 1.87
CA THR A 271 15.43 5.07 1.52
C THR A 271 14.24 4.98 0.55
N THR A 272 14.11 3.90 -0.22
CA THR A 272 12.94 3.66 -1.08
C THR A 272 11.66 3.39 -0.27
N TYR A 273 11.80 2.97 1.00
CA TYR A 273 10.72 2.82 1.99
C TYR A 273 9.52 2.00 1.49
N ARG A 274 9.75 0.72 1.13
CA ARG A 274 8.74 -0.15 0.49
C ARG A 274 8.35 -1.38 1.30
N ARG A 275 9.26 -1.88 2.12
CA ARG A 275 9.04 -3.09 2.93
C ARG A 275 9.44 -2.78 4.35
N TRP A 276 8.66 -3.31 5.27
CA TRP A 276 8.89 -3.18 6.70
C TRP A 276 8.84 -4.55 7.38
N GLN A 277 9.62 -4.68 8.44
CA GLN A 277 9.74 -5.85 9.31
C GLN A 277 9.88 -5.35 10.75
N LEU A 278 8.85 -5.54 11.56
CA LEU A 278 8.81 -5.05 12.94
C LEU A 278 8.97 -6.20 13.93
N SER A 279 9.55 -5.89 15.09
CA SER A 279 9.62 -6.81 16.23
C SER A 279 8.27 -6.88 16.96
N LEU A 280 8.05 -7.95 17.72
CA LEU A 280 6.81 -8.12 18.48
C LEU A 280 6.58 -7.00 19.52
N PRO A 281 7.59 -6.53 20.29
CA PRO A 281 7.40 -5.43 21.23
C PRO A 281 7.00 -4.11 20.56
N VAL A 282 7.55 -3.82 19.38
CA VAL A 282 7.13 -2.64 18.60
C VAL A 282 5.67 -2.79 18.18
N LEU A 283 5.30 -3.97 17.68
CA LEU A 283 3.95 -4.20 17.18
C LEU A 283 2.89 -4.19 18.29
N SER A 284 3.19 -4.72 19.48
CA SER A 284 2.30 -4.67 20.65
C SER A 284 2.08 -3.24 21.13
N THR A 285 3.15 -2.43 21.18
CA THR A 285 3.06 -1.02 21.57
C THR A 285 2.24 -0.22 20.56
N LEU A 286 2.47 -0.43 19.25
CA LEU A 286 1.68 0.22 18.19
C LEU A 286 0.21 -0.21 18.21
N TYR A 287 -0.07 -1.49 18.46
CA TYR A 287 -1.42 -2.02 18.58
C TYR A 287 -2.17 -1.32 19.74
N ARG A 288 -1.53 -1.24 20.90
CA ARG A 288 -2.06 -0.52 22.07
C ARG A 288 -2.38 0.95 21.77
N MET A 289 -1.48 1.66 21.09
CA MET A 289 -1.68 3.06 20.69
C MET A 289 -2.80 3.24 19.66
N GLY A 290 -3.00 2.24 18.80
CA GLY A 290 -4.04 2.22 17.77
C GLY A 290 -5.44 1.84 18.26
N ASN A 291 -5.57 1.28 19.48
CA ASN A 291 -6.82 0.67 19.97
C ASN A 291 -8.08 1.53 19.81
N GLN A 292 -7.97 2.86 19.95
CA GLN A 292 -9.13 3.77 19.82
C GLN A 292 -9.77 3.78 18.41
N LEU A 293 -9.03 3.38 17.39
CA LEU A 293 -9.52 3.33 16.00
C LEU A 293 -9.86 1.91 15.54
N LEU A 294 -9.39 0.90 16.28
CA LEU A 294 -9.55 -0.50 15.92
C LEU A 294 -10.90 -1.04 16.38
N THR A 295 -11.30 -2.13 15.74
CA THR A 295 -12.47 -2.90 16.17
C THR A 295 -12.08 -3.85 17.29
N ASP A 296 -13.01 -4.07 18.21
CA ASP A 296 -12.87 -5.09 19.25
C ASP A 296 -13.30 -6.49 18.79
N LEU A 297 -13.86 -6.59 17.58
CA LEU A 297 -14.31 -7.85 17.00
C LEU A 297 -13.12 -8.74 16.66
N VAL A 298 -13.12 -9.94 17.24
CA VAL A 298 -12.13 -10.99 16.97
C VAL A 298 -12.63 -11.98 15.92
N ASP A 299 -13.95 -12.19 15.86
CA ASP A 299 -14.57 -13.20 15.01
C ASP A 299 -15.40 -12.57 13.88
N ASP A 300 -15.19 -13.07 12.66
CA ASP A 300 -15.91 -12.67 11.46
C ASP A 300 -17.39 -13.10 11.49
N ASN A 301 -17.77 -14.02 12.38
CA ASN A 301 -19.16 -14.41 12.61
C ASN A 301 -20.09 -13.24 12.94
N TYR A 302 -19.56 -12.14 13.50
CA TYR A 302 -20.33 -10.90 13.70
C TYR A 302 -20.96 -10.38 12.40
N PHE A 303 -20.27 -10.56 11.26
CA PHE A 303 -20.71 -10.10 9.95
C PHE A 303 -21.68 -11.07 9.26
N TYR A 304 -22.29 -12.02 9.98
CA TYR A 304 -23.33 -12.88 9.42
C TYR A 304 -24.49 -12.03 8.86
N LEU A 305 -24.82 -12.25 7.59
CA LEU A 305 -25.76 -11.44 6.79
C LEU A 305 -25.36 -9.97 6.60
N PHE A 306 -24.17 -9.56 7.06
CA PHE A 306 -23.64 -8.21 6.97
C PHE A 306 -22.27 -8.18 6.28
N ASP A 307 -22.02 -9.18 5.44
CA ASP A 307 -20.83 -9.32 4.60
C ASP A 307 -21.13 -8.91 3.14
N LEU A 308 -20.07 -8.80 2.33
CA LEU A 308 -20.20 -8.43 0.92
C LEU A 308 -21.11 -9.38 0.13
N LYS A 309 -21.08 -10.70 0.40
CA LYS A 309 -21.89 -11.66 -0.34
C LYS A 309 -23.37 -11.51 -0.02
N SER A 310 -23.70 -11.29 1.26
CA SER A 310 -25.07 -11.01 1.67
C SER A 310 -25.59 -9.71 1.06
N PHE A 311 -24.77 -8.66 1.00
CA PHE A 311 -25.17 -7.41 0.32
C PHE A 311 -25.39 -7.57 -1.18
N PHE A 312 -24.57 -8.37 -1.88
CA PHE A 312 -24.78 -8.65 -3.29
C PHE A 312 -26.08 -9.41 -3.53
N THR A 313 -26.39 -10.40 -2.69
CA THR A 313 -27.64 -11.16 -2.75
C THR A 313 -28.84 -10.28 -2.43
N ALA A 314 -28.76 -9.43 -1.40
CA ALA A 314 -29.79 -8.44 -1.07
C ALA A 314 -30.07 -7.49 -2.24
N LYS A 315 -29.00 -6.99 -2.89
CA LYS A 315 -29.07 -6.14 -4.08
C LYS A 315 -29.69 -6.86 -5.28
N ALA A 316 -29.35 -8.14 -5.50
CA ALA A 316 -29.88 -8.92 -6.61
C ALA A 316 -31.38 -9.23 -6.44
N LEU A 317 -31.81 -9.55 -5.22
CA LEU A 317 -33.19 -9.88 -4.88
C LEU A 317 -34.08 -8.66 -4.62
N ASN A 318 -33.52 -7.44 -4.67
CA ASN A 318 -34.22 -6.20 -4.28
C ASN A 318 -34.80 -6.26 -2.85
N VAL A 319 -34.06 -6.86 -1.93
CA VAL A 319 -34.39 -6.96 -0.50
C VAL A 319 -33.42 -6.10 0.30
N ALA A 320 -33.88 -5.49 1.39
CA ALA A 320 -33.04 -4.70 2.28
C ALA A 320 -32.82 -5.43 3.61
N ILE A 321 -31.56 -5.54 4.04
CA ILE A 321 -31.19 -6.00 5.37
C ILE A 321 -31.43 -4.86 6.37
N PRO A 322 -31.97 -5.11 7.56
CA PRO A 322 -32.03 -4.09 8.62
C PRO A 322 -30.64 -3.49 8.89
N GLY A 323 -30.52 -2.16 8.79
CA GLY A 323 -29.22 -1.47 8.94
C GLY A 323 -28.31 -1.51 7.69
N GLY A 324 -28.62 -2.34 6.70
CA GLY A 324 -27.87 -2.45 5.45
C GLY A 324 -28.26 -1.42 4.37
N PRO A 325 -27.52 -1.40 3.25
CA PRO A 325 -27.77 -0.50 2.12
C PRO A 325 -29.02 -0.91 1.31
N LYS A 326 -29.60 0.09 0.62
CA LYS A 326 -30.74 -0.10 -0.31
C LYS A 326 -30.34 0.23 -1.75
N PHE A 327 -30.77 -0.60 -2.69
CA PHE A 327 -30.43 -0.48 -4.11
C PHE A 327 -31.69 -0.36 -4.97
N GLU A 328 -31.49 -0.01 -6.23
CA GLU A 328 -32.55 -0.14 -7.23
C GLU A 328 -32.72 -1.61 -7.65
N PRO A 329 -33.95 -2.03 -8.02
CA PRO A 329 -34.21 -3.37 -8.51
C PRO A 329 -33.36 -3.69 -9.75
N LEU A 330 -32.76 -4.88 -9.74
CA LEU A 330 -31.93 -5.35 -10.85
C LEU A 330 -32.78 -5.75 -12.07
N VAL A 331 -33.89 -6.44 -11.84
CA VAL A 331 -34.88 -6.80 -12.87
C VAL A 331 -36.13 -5.97 -12.62
N LYS A 332 -36.48 -5.09 -13.57
CA LYS A 332 -37.59 -4.13 -13.44
C LYS A 332 -38.91 -4.64 -14.04
N ASP A 333 -38.84 -5.71 -14.83
CA ASP A 333 -39.96 -6.19 -15.67
C ASP A 333 -40.72 -7.38 -15.07
N VAL A 334 -40.43 -7.78 -13.82
CA VAL A 334 -41.19 -8.83 -13.13
C VAL A 334 -42.41 -8.19 -12.48
N ASN A 335 -43.61 -8.62 -12.89
CA ASN A 335 -44.86 -8.20 -12.27
C ASN A 335 -45.05 -8.98 -10.95
N PRO A 336 -45.06 -8.32 -9.78
CA PRO A 336 -45.20 -9.02 -8.49
C PRO A 336 -46.50 -9.83 -8.38
N ASN A 337 -47.55 -9.39 -9.09
CA ASN A 337 -48.85 -10.05 -9.08
C ASN A 337 -48.82 -11.46 -9.69
N ASP A 338 -47.87 -11.74 -10.59
CA ASP A 338 -47.73 -13.06 -11.22
C ASP A 338 -47.08 -14.07 -10.25
N GLU A 339 -46.33 -13.60 -9.24
CA GLU A 339 -45.83 -14.45 -8.15
C GLU A 339 -46.92 -14.76 -7.12
N ASP A 340 -47.79 -13.81 -6.79
CA ASP A 340 -48.81 -13.97 -5.74
C ASP A 340 -50.01 -14.83 -6.19
N TRP A 341 -50.44 -14.71 -7.46
CA TRP A 341 -51.58 -15.45 -8.01
C TRP A 341 -51.14 -16.65 -8.85
N ASN A 342 -50.60 -17.67 -8.19
CA ASN A 342 -50.25 -18.94 -8.84
C ASN A 342 -50.89 -20.15 -8.10
N GLU A 343 -50.97 -21.30 -8.77
CA GLU A 343 -51.59 -22.51 -8.21
C GLU A 343 -50.87 -23.06 -6.97
N PHE A 344 -49.58 -22.73 -6.82
CA PHE A 344 -48.71 -23.15 -5.72
C PHE A 344 -48.87 -22.26 -4.47
N ASN A 345 -49.24 -20.99 -4.64
CA ASN A 345 -49.34 -19.97 -3.59
C ASN A 345 -50.77 -19.79 -3.04
N ASP A 346 -51.65 -20.77 -3.26
CA ASP A 346 -53.00 -20.80 -2.68
C ASP A 346 -52.93 -20.82 -1.14
N ILE A 347 -53.56 -19.83 -0.51
CA ILE A 347 -53.58 -19.63 0.94
C ILE A 347 -54.15 -20.84 1.69
N ASN A 348 -55.03 -21.61 1.07
CA ASN A 348 -55.63 -22.80 1.70
C ASN A 348 -54.67 -24.00 1.72
N LYS A 349 -53.62 -23.98 0.90
CA LYS A 349 -52.62 -25.07 0.79
C LYS A 349 -51.34 -24.77 1.57
N ILE A 350 -51.11 -23.51 1.98
CA ILE A 350 -49.91 -23.09 2.71
C ILE A 350 -50.16 -23.09 4.22
N ILE A 351 -49.33 -23.82 4.96
CA ILE A 351 -49.33 -23.80 6.42
C ILE A 351 -48.37 -22.72 6.91
N ILE A 352 -48.90 -21.59 7.37
CA ILE A 352 -48.10 -20.49 7.95
C ILE A 352 -47.92 -20.73 9.45
N ARG A 353 -46.76 -21.28 9.85
CA ARG A 353 -46.35 -21.41 11.26
C ARG A 353 -45.55 -20.21 11.74
N GLN A 354 -44.59 -19.77 10.92
CA GLN A 354 -43.74 -18.63 11.15
C GLN A 354 -43.62 -17.86 9.84
N PRO A 355 -43.68 -16.53 9.85
CA PRO A 355 -43.52 -15.74 8.64
C PRO A 355 -42.08 -15.85 8.12
N ILE A 356 -41.93 -16.01 6.81
CA ILE A 356 -40.62 -16.01 6.15
C ILE A 356 -40.07 -14.58 6.19
N ARG A 357 -38.98 -14.38 6.93
CA ARG A 357 -38.32 -13.08 7.05
C ARG A 357 -37.38 -12.82 5.87
N THR A 358 -37.05 -11.56 5.65
CA THR A 358 -36.09 -11.11 4.63
C THR A 358 -34.71 -11.74 4.80
N GLU A 359 -34.29 -11.97 6.04
CA GLU A 359 -33.02 -12.58 6.42
C GLU A 359 -32.93 -14.03 5.91
N TYR A 360 -34.04 -14.78 5.93
CA TYR A 360 -34.07 -16.15 5.42
C TYR A 360 -33.88 -16.19 3.90
N ARG A 361 -34.48 -15.23 3.19
CA ARG A 361 -34.33 -15.06 1.74
C ARG A 361 -32.89 -14.75 1.33
N ILE A 362 -32.08 -14.17 2.22
CA ILE A 362 -30.68 -13.85 1.94
C ILE A 362 -29.77 -15.01 2.40
N ALA A 363 -30.03 -15.58 3.58
CA ALA A 363 -29.27 -16.69 4.14
C ALA A 363 -29.34 -17.94 3.24
N PHE A 364 -30.53 -18.27 2.74
CA PHE A 364 -30.77 -19.43 1.89
C PHE A 364 -31.46 -18.98 0.58
N PRO A 365 -30.70 -18.35 -0.32
CA PRO A 365 -31.28 -17.62 -1.45
C PRO A 365 -31.98 -18.52 -2.47
N TYR A 366 -31.54 -19.76 -2.62
CA TYR A 366 -32.15 -20.73 -3.55
C TYR A 366 -33.38 -21.43 -2.98
N LEU A 367 -33.60 -21.40 -1.67
CA LEU A 367 -34.71 -22.11 -1.02
C LEU A 367 -35.95 -21.23 -0.89
N TYR A 368 -35.79 -19.98 -0.46
CA TYR A 368 -36.90 -19.07 -0.15
C TYR A 368 -37.21 -18.04 -1.25
N ASN A 369 -36.61 -18.18 -2.45
CA ASN A 369 -36.90 -17.31 -3.58
C ASN A 369 -37.19 -18.13 -4.84
N SER A 370 -38.22 -17.73 -5.58
CA SER A 370 -38.62 -18.38 -6.84
C SER A 370 -37.64 -18.07 -7.99
N TYR A 371 -37.09 -16.86 -8.05
CA TYR A 371 -36.17 -16.41 -9.10
C TYR A 371 -34.84 -15.87 -8.52
N PRO A 372 -33.93 -16.75 -8.06
CA PRO A 372 -32.62 -16.36 -7.55
C PRO A 372 -31.66 -15.98 -8.68
N PHE A 373 -31.86 -14.80 -9.30
CA PHE A 373 -31.01 -14.30 -10.37
C PHE A 373 -29.78 -13.55 -9.84
N LYS A 374 -28.57 -13.93 -10.28
CA LYS A 374 -27.28 -13.32 -9.87
C LYS A 374 -27.10 -13.23 -8.35
N VAL A 375 -27.64 -14.20 -7.62
CA VAL A 375 -27.41 -14.33 -6.17
C VAL A 375 -26.03 -14.91 -5.89
N TYR A 376 -25.51 -14.63 -4.70
CA TYR A 376 -24.24 -15.15 -4.22
C TYR A 376 -24.46 -15.97 -2.95
N LEU A 377 -23.71 -17.07 -2.80
CA LEU A 377 -23.69 -17.83 -1.57
C LEU A 377 -22.81 -17.09 -0.55
N ALA A 378 -23.39 -16.82 0.62
CA ALA A 378 -22.66 -16.24 1.75
C ALA A 378 -21.91 -17.33 2.51
N TRP A 379 -20.85 -16.93 3.21
CA TRP A 379 -20.16 -17.82 4.15
C TRP A 379 -21.10 -18.11 5.32
N TYR A 380 -21.27 -19.38 5.67
CA TYR A 380 -22.27 -19.78 6.68
C TYR A 380 -21.79 -19.51 8.11
N HIS A 381 -20.60 -20.00 8.46
CA HIS A 381 -20.09 -19.93 9.84
C HIS A 381 -18.59 -20.19 9.90
N THR A 382 -17.86 -19.43 10.72
CA THR A 382 -16.50 -19.75 11.15
C THR A 382 -16.53 -20.41 12.53
N PRO A 383 -15.59 -21.29 12.90
CA PRO A 383 -15.50 -21.77 14.28
C PRO A 383 -15.38 -20.59 15.26
N ASN A 384 -16.23 -20.56 16.28
CA ASN A 384 -16.25 -19.45 17.25
C ASN A 384 -14.89 -19.29 17.91
N VAL A 385 -14.32 -18.09 17.77
CA VAL A 385 -13.06 -17.75 18.43
C VAL A 385 -13.34 -17.34 19.87
N VAL A 386 -12.88 -18.17 20.81
CA VAL A 386 -13.01 -17.94 22.26
C VAL A 386 -11.72 -17.41 22.85
N PHE A 387 -11.30 -16.22 22.38
CA PHE A 387 -10.10 -15.55 22.88
C PHE A 387 -10.44 -14.63 24.05
N ILE A 388 -9.71 -14.77 25.16
CA ILE A 388 -9.84 -13.91 26.35
C ILE A 388 -8.69 -12.90 26.32
N LYS A 389 -9.04 -11.61 26.30
CA LYS A 389 -8.06 -10.51 26.39
C LYS A 389 -7.67 -10.34 27.87
N THR A 390 -6.37 -10.38 28.14
CA THR A 390 -5.81 -10.11 29.47
C THR A 390 -5.70 -8.60 29.67
N GLU A 391 -6.43 -8.05 30.64
CA GLU A 391 -6.37 -6.62 30.98
C GLU A 391 -5.24 -6.30 31.97
N ASP A 392 -4.88 -7.26 32.82
CA ASP A 392 -3.86 -7.11 33.86
C ASP A 392 -2.53 -7.79 33.45
N PRO A 393 -1.44 -7.02 33.26
CA PRO A 393 -0.14 -7.57 32.90
C PRO A 393 0.56 -8.30 34.06
N ASP A 394 0.09 -8.15 35.30
CA ASP A 394 0.69 -8.82 36.47
C ASP A 394 0.32 -10.31 36.54
N LEU A 395 -0.72 -10.72 35.80
CA LEU A 395 -1.13 -12.12 35.71
C LEU A 395 -0.19 -12.91 34.77
N PRO A 396 0.11 -14.19 35.08
CA PRO A 396 0.87 -15.07 34.19
C PRO A 396 0.27 -15.14 32.77
N ALA A 397 1.09 -15.36 31.74
CA ALA A 397 0.58 -15.45 30.37
C ALA A 397 -0.41 -16.61 30.14
N PHE A 398 -0.22 -17.72 30.87
CA PHE A 398 -1.12 -18.87 30.87
C PHE A 398 -1.71 -19.03 32.27
N TYR A 399 -2.99 -18.71 32.42
CA TYR A 399 -3.73 -18.92 33.66
C TYR A 399 -5.17 -19.34 33.35
N PHE A 400 -5.82 -19.95 34.34
CA PHE A 400 -7.23 -20.30 34.24
C PHE A 400 -8.08 -19.08 34.57
N ASP A 401 -8.56 -18.40 33.53
CA ASP A 401 -9.34 -17.18 33.66
C ASP A 401 -10.71 -17.43 34.32
N PRO A 402 -11.21 -16.54 35.19
CA PRO A 402 -12.53 -16.69 35.82
C PRO A 402 -13.72 -16.77 34.84
N LEU A 403 -13.56 -16.32 33.59
CA LEU A 403 -14.57 -16.46 32.54
C LEU A 403 -14.67 -17.91 32.01
N ILE A 404 -13.65 -18.75 32.25
CA ILE A 404 -13.64 -20.14 31.82
C ILE A 404 -14.45 -20.98 32.81
N ASN A 405 -15.37 -21.80 32.28
CA ASN A 405 -16.13 -22.73 33.09
C ASN A 405 -15.20 -23.78 33.73
N PRO A 406 -15.30 -24.03 35.04
CA PRO A 406 -14.44 -25.01 35.71
C PRO A 406 -14.69 -26.42 35.19
N ILE A 407 -13.60 -27.18 35.02
CA ILE A 407 -13.67 -28.57 34.58
C ILE A 407 -14.11 -29.44 35.76
N ALA A 408 -15.38 -29.85 35.78
CA ALA A 408 -15.91 -30.76 36.77
C ALA A 408 -15.62 -32.22 36.36
N HIS A 409 -14.58 -32.83 36.93
CA HIS A 409 -14.31 -34.25 36.70
C HIS A 409 -15.31 -35.10 37.52
N ARG A 410 -16.39 -35.55 36.89
CA ARG A 410 -17.43 -36.41 37.49
C ARG A 410 -17.53 -37.74 36.76
N HIS A 411 -16.45 -38.51 36.73
CA HIS A 411 -16.48 -39.90 36.28
C HIS A 411 -16.11 -40.82 37.45
N THR A 412 -17.04 -41.70 37.82
CA THR A 412 -16.88 -42.72 38.87
C THR A 412 -16.33 -44.05 38.33
N ILE A 413 -16.47 -44.30 37.03
CA ILE A 413 -15.90 -45.46 36.36
C ILE A 413 -14.60 -45.01 35.72
N LYS A 414 -13.47 -45.41 36.33
CA LYS A 414 -12.16 -45.35 35.66
C LYS A 414 -12.26 -46.30 34.45
N SER A 415 -12.14 -45.75 33.24
CA SER A 415 -12.03 -46.59 32.04
C SER A 415 -10.77 -47.47 32.16
N PHE A 416 -10.73 -48.61 31.47
CA PHE A 416 -9.53 -49.47 31.45
C PHE A 416 -8.25 -48.69 31.04
N ASP A 417 -8.37 -47.60 30.28
CA ASP A 417 -7.24 -46.69 29.98
C ASP A 417 -6.72 -45.93 31.21
N THR A 418 -7.58 -45.60 32.19
CA THR A 418 -7.15 -45.02 33.48
C THR A 418 -6.71 -46.08 34.50
N GLN A 419 -6.85 -47.37 34.18
CA GLN A 419 -6.22 -48.43 34.97
C GLN A 419 -4.75 -48.60 34.62
N ILE A 420 -4.30 -48.22 33.42
CA ILE A 420 -2.87 -48.28 33.05
C ILE A 420 -2.05 -47.33 33.94
N ASP A 421 -2.55 -46.12 34.23
CA ASP A 421 -1.91 -45.16 35.17
C ASP A 421 -2.02 -45.58 36.65
N MET A 422 -2.77 -46.64 36.97
CA MET A 422 -3.01 -47.13 38.34
C MET A 422 -2.55 -48.59 38.52
N LEU A 423 -1.91 -49.18 37.51
CA LEU A 423 -1.10 -50.39 37.68
C LEU A 423 0.16 -49.89 38.39
N ASP A 424 0.07 -49.81 39.71
CA ASP A 424 1.24 -49.68 40.57
C ASP A 424 2.31 -50.67 40.09
N ASP A 425 3.53 -50.15 39.95
CA ASP A 425 4.82 -50.72 39.52
C ASP A 425 5.28 -51.98 40.31
N ASP A 426 4.36 -52.78 40.85
CA ASP A 426 4.74 -53.77 41.86
C ASP A 426 5.31 -55.08 41.27
N ASP A 427 5.26 -55.34 39.94
CA ASP A 427 5.63 -56.67 39.41
C ASP A 427 6.33 -56.78 38.02
N GLU A 428 6.75 -55.71 37.33
CA GLU A 428 7.55 -55.84 36.08
C GLU A 428 8.72 -54.84 36.03
N GLU A 429 9.92 -55.31 35.65
CA GLU A 429 11.19 -54.56 35.51
C GLU A 429 11.02 -53.03 35.34
N GLU A 430 11.35 -52.25 36.38
CA GLU A 430 11.25 -50.79 36.40
C GLU A 430 11.93 -50.20 35.15
N PHE A 431 11.13 -49.74 34.20
CA PHE A 431 11.64 -49.15 32.97
C PHE A 431 12.24 -47.78 33.31
N VAL A 432 13.57 -47.72 33.42
CA VAL A 432 14.29 -46.48 33.71
C VAL A 432 14.71 -45.79 32.42
N LEU A 433 14.33 -44.52 32.28
CA LEU A 433 14.82 -43.66 31.21
C LEU A 433 16.32 -43.37 31.40
N PRO A 434 17.13 -43.28 30.33
CA PRO A 434 18.54 -42.90 30.45
C PRO A 434 18.73 -41.56 31.17
N GLU A 435 19.82 -41.39 31.92
CA GLU A 435 20.11 -40.16 32.69
C GLU A 435 20.18 -38.89 31.83
N GLU A 436 20.46 -39.03 30.53
CA GLU A 436 20.50 -37.93 29.56
C GLU A 436 19.11 -37.56 29.00
N PHE A 437 18.06 -38.28 29.39
CA PHE A 437 16.71 -38.09 28.86
C PHE A 437 15.91 -37.12 29.74
N GLU A 438 15.85 -35.87 29.29
CA GLU A 438 15.03 -34.82 29.89
C GLU A 438 13.92 -34.35 28.92
N PRO A 439 12.86 -33.67 29.41
CA PRO A 439 11.92 -32.97 28.55
C PRO A 439 12.64 -32.02 27.57
N LEU A 440 12.18 -31.95 26.32
CA LEU A 440 12.90 -31.27 25.22
C LEU A 440 13.29 -29.80 25.49
N LEU A 441 12.54 -29.05 26.29
CA LEU A 441 12.72 -27.61 26.51
C LEU A 441 12.84 -27.24 27.99
N THR A 442 13.43 -28.11 28.82
CA THR A 442 13.61 -27.87 30.27
C THR A 442 14.37 -26.58 30.57
N GLU A 443 15.30 -26.17 29.72
CA GLU A 443 16.11 -24.96 29.90
C GLU A 443 15.32 -23.64 29.71
N LEU A 444 14.17 -23.67 29.02
CA LEU A 444 13.40 -22.47 28.68
C LEU A 444 12.19 -22.30 29.60
N PRO A 445 11.89 -21.08 30.07
CA PRO A 445 10.69 -20.83 30.86
C PRO A 445 9.43 -20.99 30.00
N LEU A 446 8.33 -21.41 30.63
CA LEU A 446 7.04 -21.62 29.96
C LEU A 446 6.52 -20.35 29.25
N TYR A 447 6.71 -19.18 29.87
CA TYR A 447 6.34 -17.89 29.30
C TYR A 447 7.36 -16.81 29.65
N THR A 448 7.29 -15.71 28.91
CA THR A 448 8.08 -14.49 29.09
C THR A 448 7.13 -13.30 29.12
N ASP A 449 7.63 -12.12 29.49
CA ASP A 449 6.86 -10.87 29.54
C ASP A 449 6.19 -10.51 28.20
N ASN A 450 6.75 -10.98 27.08
CA ASN A 450 6.22 -10.72 25.74
C ASN A 450 5.24 -11.79 25.25
N THR A 451 5.06 -12.91 25.98
CA THR A 451 4.25 -14.04 25.51
C THR A 451 2.77 -13.67 25.42
N ALA A 452 2.20 -13.05 26.45
CA ALA A 452 0.79 -12.63 26.45
C ALA A 452 0.50 -11.62 25.33
N ASN A 453 1.37 -10.61 25.17
CA ASN A 453 1.31 -9.63 24.09
C ASN A 453 1.40 -10.28 22.70
N GLY A 454 2.30 -11.25 22.53
CA GLY A 454 2.43 -12.02 21.29
C GLY A 454 1.16 -12.80 20.94
N ILE A 455 0.52 -13.43 21.92
CA ILE A 455 -0.75 -14.15 21.74
C ILE A 455 -1.87 -13.17 21.38
N ALA A 456 -1.95 -12.01 22.04
CA ALA A 456 -2.93 -10.98 21.72
C ALA A 456 -2.82 -10.46 20.28
N LEU A 457 -1.60 -10.34 19.75
CA LEU A 457 -1.35 -9.93 18.36
C LEU A 457 -1.83 -10.95 17.32
N ILE A 458 -1.97 -12.24 17.66
CA ILE A 458 -2.50 -13.26 16.74
C ILE A 458 -3.94 -12.91 16.33
N TRP A 459 -4.72 -12.43 17.30
CA TRP A 459 -6.13 -12.06 17.13
C TRP A 459 -6.35 -10.58 16.83
N ALA A 460 -5.27 -9.82 16.61
CA ALA A 460 -5.37 -8.42 16.25
C ALA A 460 -5.84 -8.25 14.78
N PRO A 461 -6.59 -7.18 14.46
CA PRO A 461 -6.99 -6.89 13.10
C PRO A 461 -5.76 -6.62 12.22
N ARG A 462 -5.87 -6.90 10.92
CA ARG A 462 -4.88 -6.44 9.93
C ARG A 462 -4.74 -4.92 10.04
N PRO A 463 -3.53 -4.35 10.16
CA PRO A 463 -2.21 -4.96 9.88
C PRO A 463 -1.45 -5.55 11.07
N PHE A 464 -1.99 -5.52 12.29
CA PHE A 464 -1.27 -5.83 13.52
C PHE A 464 -0.99 -7.31 13.75
N ASN A 465 -1.67 -8.20 13.03
CA ASN A 465 -1.38 -9.64 13.03
C ASN A 465 -0.18 -10.04 12.14
N LEU A 466 0.48 -9.08 11.46
CA LEU A 466 1.59 -9.35 10.55
C LEU A 466 2.89 -8.74 11.09
N ARG A 467 3.96 -9.55 11.17
CA ARG A 467 5.31 -9.07 11.55
C ARG A 467 6.03 -8.33 10.44
N SER A 468 5.65 -8.56 9.19
CA SER A 468 6.26 -7.92 8.03
C SER A 468 5.23 -7.62 6.96
N GLY A 469 5.48 -6.59 6.18
CA GLY A 469 4.55 -6.15 5.15
C GLY A 469 5.18 -5.20 4.14
N ARG A 470 4.33 -4.73 3.23
CA ARG A 470 4.65 -3.62 2.33
C ARG A 470 4.12 -2.33 2.93
N THR A 471 4.85 -1.24 2.72
CA THR A 471 4.31 0.10 2.97
C THR A 471 3.16 0.36 1.99
N ARG A 472 2.19 1.14 2.45
CA ARG A 472 1.04 1.55 1.63
C ARG A 472 1.10 3.06 1.43
N ARG A 473 0.38 3.59 0.45
CA ARG A 473 0.23 5.05 0.36
C ARG A 473 -0.68 5.51 1.50
N ALA A 474 -0.45 6.70 2.04
CA ALA A 474 -1.28 7.26 3.09
C ALA A 474 -2.79 7.26 2.71
N ILE A 475 -3.12 7.56 1.45
CA ILE A 475 -4.50 7.55 0.93
C ILE A 475 -5.14 6.15 0.88
N ASP A 476 -4.33 5.09 0.78
CA ASP A 476 -4.83 3.72 0.62
C ASP A 476 -5.25 3.10 1.97
N ILE A 477 -4.99 3.76 3.11
CA ILE A 477 -5.29 3.26 4.45
C ILE A 477 -6.58 3.89 4.96
N PRO A 478 -7.73 3.17 4.93
CA PRO A 478 -8.98 3.74 5.35
C PRO A 478 -9.20 3.55 6.85
N LEU A 479 -8.80 4.54 7.65
CA LEU A 479 -8.82 4.50 9.12
C LEU A 479 -10.21 4.20 9.72
N VAL A 480 -11.27 4.70 9.09
CA VAL A 480 -12.65 4.60 9.59
C VAL A 480 -13.48 3.53 8.88
N LYS A 481 -12.85 2.67 8.08
CA LYS A 481 -13.56 1.67 7.27
C LYS A 481 -14.32 0.67 8.15
N THR A 482 -13.65 0.15 9.17
CA THR A 482 -14.22 -0.84 10.10
C THR A 482 -15.46 -0.30 10.79
N TRP A 483 -15.47 0.99 11.17
CA TRP A 483 -16.57 1.59 11.93
C TRP A 483 -17.92 1.51 11.22
N TYR A 484 -17.98 1.74 9.91
CA TYR A 484 -19.26 1.68 9.18
C TYR A 484 -19.57 0.29 8.60
N LEU A 485 -18.59 -0.62 8.60
CA LEU A 485 -18.83 -2.03 8.29
C LEU A 485 -19.53 -2.76 9.42
N GLU A 486 -19.45 -2.23 10.64
CA GLU A 486 -20.19 -2.72 11.80
C GLU A 486 -21.61 -2.12 11.86
N HIS A 487 -22.48 -2.76 12.64
CA HIS A 487 -23.82 -2.22 12.87
C HIS A 487 -23.75 -0.91 13.66
N CYS A 488 -24.49 0.10 13.19
CA CYS A 488 -24.58 1.36 13.91
C CYS A 488 -25.27 1.16 15.28
N PRO A 489 -24.69 1.63 16.39
CA PRO A 489 -25.33 1.60 17.70
C PRO A 489 -26.73 2.21 17.69
N SER A 490 -27.67 1.57 18.38
CA SER A 490 -29.09 1.93 18.37
C SER A 490 -29.37 3.33 18.97
N GLU A 491 -28.51 3.78 19.88
CA GLU A 491 -28.59 5.08 20.56
C GLU A 491 -28.38 6.28 19.61
N HIS A 492 -27.72 6.07 18.47
CA HIS A 492 -27.40 7.15 17.56
C HIS A 492 -28.63 7.69 16.80
N PRO A 493 -28.65 8.99 16.46
CA PRO A 493 -29.77 9.59 15.75
C PRO A 493 -29.91 9.05 14.31
N VAL A 494 -31.11 9.17 13.75
CA VAL A 494 -31.44 8.74 12.37
C VAL A 494 -30.43 9.24 11.34
N LYS A 495 -29.96 10.47 11.49
CA LYS A 495 -28.93 11.07 10.63
C LYS A 495 -27.68 10.18 10.50
N VAL A 496 -27.16 9.68 11.62
CA VAL A 496 -25.95 8.84 11.64
C VAL A 496 -26.26 7.47 11.03
N ARG A 497 -27.40 6.87 11.37
CA ARG A 497 -27.82 5.58 10.79
C ARG A 497 -27.94 5.63 9.26
N VAL A 498 -28.48 6.73 8.71
CA VAL A 498 -28.55 6.94 7.25
C VAL A 498 -27.15 7.14 6.66
N SER A 499 -26.23 7.83 7.35
CA SER A 499 -24.84 7.95 6.91
C SER A 499 -24.14 6.59 6.84
N TYR A 500 -24.30 5.72 7.83
CA TYR A 500 -23.77 4.35 7.80
C TYR A 500 -24.28 3.57 6.59
N GLN A 501 -25.60 3.59 6.36
CA GLN A 501 -26.20 2.93 5.18
C GLN A 501 -25.65 3.46 3.85
N LYS A 502 -25.41 4.77 3.75
CA LYS A 502 -24.83 5.38 2.54
C LYS A 502 -23.38 5.00 2.34
N LEU A 503 -22.57 4.96 3.41
CA LEU A 503 -21.18 4.52 3.33
C LEU A 503 -21.08 3.04 2.95
N LEU A 504 -21.92 2.20 3.54
CA LEU A 504 -22.07 0.79 3.14
C LEU A 504 -22.47 0.65 1.67
N LYS A 505 -23.40 1.50 1.19
CA LYS A 505 -23.79 1.51 -0.23
C LYS A 505 -22.66 1.92 -1.18
N CYS A 506 -21.72 2.77 -0.74
CA CYS A 506 -20.55 3.12 -1.53
C CYS A 506 -19.47 2.03 -1.48
N PHE A 507 -19.44 1.24 -0.40
CA PHE A 507 -18.52 0.13 -0.23
C PHE A 507 -18.92 -1.10 -1.05
N VAL A 508 -20.23 -1.41 -1.08
CA VAL A 508 -20.86 -2.49 -1.86
C VAL A 508 -21.02 -2.08 -3.32
#